data_AF-A0A3D3USB9-F1
#
_entry.id   AF-A0A3D3USB9-F1
#
_cell.length_a   1.000
_cell.length_b   1.000
_cell.length_c   1.000
_cell.angle_alpha   90.00
_cell.angle_beta   90.00
_cell.angle_gamma   90.00
#
_symmetry.space_group_name_H-M   'P 1'
#
loop_
_entity.id
_entity.type
_entity.pdbx_description
1 polymer ?
#
loop_
_entity_poly.entity_id
_entity_poly.type
_entity_poly.pdbx_seq_one_letter_code
_entity_poly.pdbx_strand_id
1 'polypeptide(L)'
;MKGPDMKSHSYFPILAVLVLAAVQLASGTPLDDYIAKPDESYTYSIIKTAKGLGYTAYILEMTSQSWRRKDEVDRPLWKHWLTIVRPANAAGDKALLWINGGSNKRSAPDSADKMLVGIALSAGSVVADLKMVPNQPLMFPDGGRPRSEDGIIAYTFSKCVATGDKSWPL
;
A
#
# COMPACT_ATOMS: atom_id res chain seq x y z
N MET A 1 17.14 29.99 -83.39
CA MET A 1 16.46 30.41 -82.14
C MET A 1 16.00 29.16 -81.41
N LYS A 2 16.73 28.74 -80.37
CA LYS A 2 16.43 27.57 -79.53
C LYS A 2 16.45 28.11 -78.10
N GLY A 3 15.27 28.27 -77.50
CA GLY A 3 15.12 28.80 -76.14
C GLY A 3 15.72 27.86 -75.09
N PRO A 4 16.09 28.37 -73.91
CA PRO A 4 16.79 27.59 -72.90
C PRO A 4 15.90 26.49 -72.30
N ASP A 5 16.47 25.30 -72.25
CA ASP A 5 15.89 24.08 -71.69
C ASP A 5 15.74 24.23 -70.17
N MET A 6 14.51 24.08 -69.68
CA MET A 6 14.11 24.37 -68.31
C MET A 6 14.38 23.14 -67.43
N LYS A 7 15.41 23.23 -66.58
CA LYS A 7 15.78 22.18 -65.62
C LYS A 7 14.60 21.89 -64.68
N SER A 8 14.07 20.68 -64.74
CA SER A 8 13.06 20.18 -63.81
C SER A 8 13.72 19.82 -62.48
N HIS A 9 13.45 20.61 -61.44
CA HIS A 9 13.78 20.22 -60.08
C HIS A 9 12.72 19.22 -59.61
N SER A 10 13.14 17.95 -59.54
CA SER A 10 12.33 16.87 -58.98
C SER A 10 12.28 17.05 -57.46
N TYR A 11 11.23 17.72 -56.97
CA TYR A 11 10.94 17.81 -55.54
C TYR A 11 10.38 16.46 -55.10
N PHE A 12 11.24 15.59 -54.58
CA PHE A 12 10.84 14.45 -53.75
C PHE A 12 10.09 15.01 -52.53
N PRO A 13 8.76 14.82 -52.36
CA PRO A 13 8.18 15.07 -51.07
C PRO A 13 8.63 13.94 -50.15
N ILE A 14 9.57 14.25 -49.25
CA ILE A 14 9.82 13.48 -48.03
C ILE A 14 8.52 13.57 -47.23
N LEU A 15 7.60 12.63 -47.46
CA LEU A 15 6.45 12.44 -46.58
C LEU A 15 6.98 11.71 -45.34
N ALA A 16 7.61 12.48 -44.45
CA ALA A 16 7.83 12.06 -43.08
C ALA A 16 6.45 11.87 -42.44
N VAL A 17 5.94 10.63 -42.51
CA VAL A 17 4.82 10.21 -41.67
C VAL A 17 5.38 10.18 -40.25
N LEU A 18 5.27 11.33 -39.57
CA LEU A 18 5.27 11.42 -38.12
C LEU A 18 4.08 10.57 -37.66
N VAL A 19 4.35 9.30 -37.40
CA VAL A 19 3.48 8.49 -36.55
C VAL A 19 3.53 9.18 -35.20
N LEU A 20 2.61 10.12 -35.00
CA LEU A 20 2.20 10.58 -33.69
C LEU A 20 1.51 9.38 -33.05
N ALA A 21 2.30 8.39 -32.65
CA ALA A 21 1.91 7.49 -31.59
C ALA A 21 1.77 8.42 -30.39
N ALA A 22 0.57 8.94 -30.20
CA ALA A 22 0.10 9.29 -28.88
C ALA A 22 0.26 7.99 -28.08
N VAL A 23 1.43 7.82 -27.49
CA VAL A 23 1.58 6.99 -26.32
C VAL A 23 0.60 7.65 -25.37
N GLN A 24 -0.60 7.09 -25.26
CA GLN A 24 -1.39 7.26 -24.07
C GLN A 24 -0.51 6.69 -22.97
N LEU A 25 0.39 7.53 -22.45
CA LEU A 25 1.03 7.30 -21.18
C LEU A 25 -0.16 7.16 -20.25
N ALA A 26 -0.47 5.92 -19.87
CA ALA A 26 -1.36 5.65 -18.77
C ALA A 26 -0.80 6.47 -17.61
N SER A 27 -1.41 7.62 -17.36
CA SER A 27 -0.96 8.51 -16.31
C SER A 27 -1.39 7.84 -15.03
N GLY A 28 -0.43 7.30 -14.29
CA GLY A 28 -0.68 6.66 -13.00
C GLY A 28 -1.48 7.59 -12.09
N THR A 29 -2.33 7.01 -11.26
CA THR A 29 -2.96 7.75 -10.17
C THR A 29 -1.92 8.04 -9.08
N PRO A 30 -2.16 9.03 -8.20
CA PRO A 30 -1.29 9.24 -7.04
C PRO A 30 -1.12 8.00 -6.16
N LEU A 31 -2.13 7.10 -6.15
CA LEU A 31 -2.05 5.83 -5.45
C LEU A 31 -1.10 4.86 -6.16
N ASP A 32 -1.13 4.79 -7.49
CA ASP A 32 -0.19 3.97 -8.27
C ASP A 32 1.25 4.42 -8.04
N ASP A 33 1.48 5.74 -8.07
CA ASP A 33 2.79 6.33 -7.79
C ASP A 33 3.26 6.02 -6.36
N TYR A 34 2.33 6.09 -5.39
CA TYR A 34 2.62 5.76 -4.00
C TYR A 34 3.00 4.29 -3.82
N ILE A 35 2.25 3.36 -4.41
CA ILE A 35 2.50 1.92 -4.32
C ILE A 35 3.80 1.53 -5.04
N ALA A 36 4.11 2.18 -6.17
CA ALA A 36 5.32 1.89 -6.94
C ALA A 36 6.59 2.48 -6.32
N LYS A 37 6.47 3.38 -5.35
CA LYS A 37 7.60 4.03 -4.70
C LYS A 37 8.43 3.00 -3.92
N PRO A 38 9.77 2.94 -4.14
CA PRO A 38 10.62 2.07 -3.34
C PRO A 38 10.58 2.44 -1.86
N ASP A 39 10.44 1.41 -1.02
CA ASP A 39 10.52 1.51 0.43
C ASP A 39 11.29 0.31 0.99
N GLU A 40 12.47 0.58 1.55
CA GLU A 40 13.36 -0.45 2.10
C GLU A 40 12.96 -0.88 3.53
N SER A 41 11.93 -0.26 4.11
CA SER A 41 11.55 -0.50 5.50
C SER A 41 10.75 -1.79 5.73
N TYR A 42 10.23 -2.41 4.67
CA TYR A 42 9.46 -3.64 4.78
C TYR A 42 10.28 -4.76 5.42
N THR A 43 9.78 -5.29 6.53
CA THR A 43 10.39 -6.43 7.22
C THR A 43 9.36 -7.12 8.10
N TYR A 44 9.60 -8.37 8.45
CA TYR A 44 8.77 -9.07 9.43
C TYR A 44 9.58 -10.10 10.21
N SER A 45 9.08 -10.44 11.38
CA SER A 45 9.61 -11.54 12.19
C SER A 45 8.46 -12.33 12.81
N ILE A 46 8.57 -13.66 12.80
CA ILE A 46 7.65 -14.53 13.54
C ILE A 46 8.09 -14.48 15.01
N ILE A 47 7.26 -13.88 15.86
CA ILE A 47 7.55 -13.77 17.30
C ILE A 47 6.94 -14.94 18.09
N LYS A 48 5.91 -15.60 17.54
CA LYS A 48 5.29 -16.76 18.17
C LYS A 48 4.65 -17.67 17.13
N THR A 49 4.80 -18.97 17.33
CA THR A 49 4.03 -20.01 16.62
C THR A 49 3.23 -20.79 17.64
N ALA A 50 1.92 -20.92 17.41
CA ALA A 50 1.00 -21.64 18.28
C ALA A 50 0.24 -22.70 17.49
N LYS A 51 0.28 -23.95 17.94
CA LYS A 51 -0.55 -25.01 17.38
C LYS A 51 -1.89 -25.04 18.09
N GLY A 52 -2.97 -25.23 17.32
CA GLY A 52 -4.29 -25.49 17.83
C GLY A 52 -4.90 -26.73 17.17
N LEU A 53 -6.13 -27.06 17.53
CA LEU A 53 -6.81 -28.22 16.97
C LEU A 53 -7.14 -27.96 15.48
N GLY A 54 -6.42 -28.64 14.58
CA GLY A 54 -6.64 -28.53 13.14
C GLY A 54 -6.01 -27.30 12.47
N TYR A 55 -5.19 -26.50 13.18
CA TYR A 55 -4.54 -25.33 12.60
C TYR A 55 -3.19 -25.00 13.26
N THR A 56 -2.39 -24.20 12.57
CA THR A 56 -1.22 -23.51 13.13
C THR A 56 -1.40 -22.01 12.98
N ALA A 57 -1.16 -21.25 14.05
CA ALA A 57 -1.14 -19.80 14.04
C ALA A 57 0.29 -19.28 14.14
N TYR A 58 0.60 -18.28 13.31
CA TYR A 58 1.85 -17.53 13.35
C TYR A 58 1.53 -16.10 13.73
N ILE A 59 2.18 -15.57 14.76
CA ILE A 59 2.05 -14.17 15.17
C ILE A 59 3.36 -13.48 14.79
N LEU A 60 3.23 -12.41 14.02
CA LEU A 60 4.34 -11.68 13.43
C LEU A 60 4.32 -10.22 13.91
N GLU A 61 5.51 -9.69 14.17
CA GLU A 61 5.75 -8.25 14.09
C GLU A 61 6.13 -7.93 12.64
N MET A 62 5.38 -7.04 11.99
CA MET A 62 5.61 -6.64 10.60
C MET A 62 5.80 -5.12 10.52
N THR A 63 6.85 -4.66 9.87
CA THR A 63 6.95 -3.29 9.38
C THR A 63 6.43 -3.26 7.95
N SER A 64 5.38 -2.47 7.68
CA SER A 64 4.77 -2.38 6.35
C SER A 64 5.48 -1.36 5.46
N GLN A 65 5.72 -0.17 6.01
CA GLN A 65 6.20 0.98 5.26
C GLN A 65 6.72 2.08 6.19
N SER A 66 7.38 3.07 5.58
CA SER A 66 7.65 4.38 6.13
C SER A 66 6.64 5.38 5.55
N TRP A 67 5.88 6.03 6.42
CA TRP A 67 4.87 7.01 6.05
C TRP A 67 5.20 8.38 6.66
N ARG A 68 5.30 9.40 5.80
CA ARG A 68 5.74 10.78 6.14
C ARG A 68 7.13 10.82 6.79
N ARG A 69 7.63 12.04 7.02
CA ARG A 69 8.92 12.26 7.68
C ARG A 69 8.76 12.46 9.19
N LYS A 70 9.86 12.28 9.95
CA LYS A 70 9.91 12.43 11.41
C LYS A 70 9.57 13.85 11.90
N ASP A 71 9.74 14.86 11.06
CA ASP A 71 9.34 16.26 11.31
C ASP A 71 7.85 16.51 11.04
N GLU A 72 7.13 15.55 10.46
CA GLU A 72 5.71 15.68 10.10
C GLU A 72 4.81 14.84 11.00
N VAL A 73 5.31 13.70 11.48
CA VAL A 73 4.59 12.76 12.36
C VAL A 73 5.55 12.07 13.33
N ASP A 74 5.07 11.78 14.54
CA ASP A 74 5.85 11.12 15.59
C ASP A 74 6.26 9.68 15.27
N ARG A 75 5.44 8.97 14.49
CA ARG A 75 5.63 7.55 14.18
C ARG A 75 5.60 7.28 12.67
N PRO A 76 6.70 7.58 11.96
CA PRO A 76 6.75 7.38 10.52
C PRO A 76 6.91 5.90 10.13
N LEU A 77 7.50 5.06 10.99
CA LEU A 77 7.64 3.64 10.70
C LEU A 77 6.40 2.87 11.15
N TRP A 78 5.64 2.33 10.19
CA TRP A 78 4.38 1.65 10.46
C TRP A 78 4.60 0.17 10.77
N LYS A 79 4.30 -0.21 12.02
CA LYS A 79 4.44 -1.58 12.53
C LYS A 79 3.10 -2.22 12.82
N HIS A 80 2.91 -3.49 12.53
CA HIS A 80 1.65 -4.19 12.67
C HIS A 80 1.83 -5.50 13.41
N TRP A 81 0.79 -5.89 14.15
CA TRP A 81 0.60 -7.27 14.54
C TRP A 81 -0.15 -8.00 13.43
N LEU A 82 0.50 -8.98 12.82
CA LEU A 82 -0.08 -9.86 11.82
C LEU A 82 -0.20 -11.26 12.40
N THR A 83 -1.42 -11.80 12.46
CA THR A 83 -1.65 -13.20 12.85
C THR A 83 -2.13 -14.01 11.65
N ILE A 84 -1.34 -14.98 11.21
CA ILE A 84 -1.70 -15.90 10.13
C ILE A 84 -2.21 -17.19 10.74
N VAL A 85 -3.47 -17.53 10.47
CA VAL A 85 -4.07 -18.81 10.82
C VAL A 85 -4.08 -19.70 9.58
N ARG A 86 -3.28 -20.77 9.63
CA ARG A 86 -3.22 -21.79 8.59
C ARG A 86 -3.93 -23.06 9.06
N PRO A 87 -5.09 -23.43 8.49
CA PRO A 87 -5.73 -24.70 8.80
C PRO A 87 -4.93 -25.87 8.18
N ALA A 88 -5.00 -27.04 8.78
CA ALA A 88 -4.23 -28.22 8.35
C ALA A 88 -4.65 -28.71 6.95
N ASN A 89 -5.92 -28.51 6.59
CA ASN A 89 -6.52 -28.83 5.30
C ASN A 89 -6.51 -27.64 4.32
N ALA A 90 -5.70 -26.60 4.57
CA ALA A 90 -5.64 -25.43 3.70
C ALA A 90 -5.45 -25.83 2.23
N ALA A 91 -6.37 -25.43 1.37
CA ALA A 91 -6.35 -25.71 -0.06
C ALA A 91 -6.39 -24.41 -0.89
N GLY A 92 -5.77 -24.45 -2.07
CA GLY A 92 -5.73 -23.31 -3.00
C GLY A 92 -4.62 -22.30 -2.71
N ASP A 93 -4.66 -21.20 -3.47
CA ASP A 93 -3.66 -20.13 -3.49
C ASP A 93 -4.26 -18.77 -3.06
N LYS A 94 -5.41 -18.81 -2.37
CA LYS A 94 -6.15 -17.63 -1.88
C LYS A 94 -6.23 -17.66 -0.36
N ALA A 95 -6.26 -16.47 0.23
CA ALA A 95 -6.39 -16.24 1.66
C ALA A 95 -7.34 -15.08 1.93
N LEU A 96 -7.96 -15.08 3.11
CA LEU A 96 -8.73 -13.94 3.60
C LEU A 96 -7.81 -13.02 4.41
N LEU A 97 -7.68 -11.77 3.99
CA LEU A 97 -7.11 -10.70 4.81
C LEU A 97 -8.23 -10.03 5.60
N TRP A 98 -8.10 -10.00 6.91
CA TRP A 98 -9.00 -9.33 7.84
C TRP A 98 -8.26 -8.16 8.49
N ILE A 99 -8.73 -6.93 8.29
CA ILE A 99 -8.10 -5.72 8.83
C ILE A 99 -8.84 -5.31 10.11
N ASN A 100 -8.11 -5.21 11.23
CA ASN A 100 -8.72 -5.12 12.56
C ASN A 100 -8.06 -4.09 13.49
N GLY A 101 -8.75 -2.98 13.72
CA GLY A 101 -8.44 -1.98 14.73
C GLY A 101 -7.14 -1.19 14.48
N GLY A 102 -7.20 0.13 14.62
CA GLY A 102 -6.04 0.98 14.34
C GLY A 102 -4.96 1.04 15.44
N SER A 103 -5.25 0.60 16.68
CA SER A 103 -4.44 1.01 17.83
C SER A 103 -3.07 0.32 17.96
N ASN A 104 -2.01 1.12 17.95
CA ASN A 104 -0.60 0.80 18.11
C ASN A 104 -0.10 0.74 19.57
N LYS A 105 -1.02 0.86 20.53
CA LYS A 105 -0.75 0.82 21.98
C LYS A 105 -0.79 -0.58 22.58
N ARG A 106 -1.32 -1.54 21.85
CA ARG A 106 -1.51 -2.91 22.34
C ARG A 106 -0.23 -3.72 22.14
N SER A 107 0.06 -4.58 23.12
CA SER A 107 1.09 -5.62 23.01
C SER A 107 0.75 -6.62 21.91
N ALA A 108 1.73 -7.47 21.58
CA ALA A 108 1.52 -8.60 20.68
C ALA A 108 0.31 -9.44 21.13
N PRO A 109 -0.50 -9.96 20.19
CA PRO A 109 -1.53 -10.93 20.50
C PRO A 109 -0.94 -12.18 21.14
N ASP A 110 -1.56 -12.68 22.21
CA ASP A 110 -1.13 -13.93 22.85
C ASP A 110 -1.53 -15.18 22.05
N SER A 111 -2.62 -15.09 21.30
CA SER A 111 -3.18 -16.17 20.49
C SER A 111 -3.92 -15.62 19.28
N ALA A 112 -4.22 -16.51 18.32
CA ALA A 112 -5.15 -16.20 17.26
C ALA A 112 -6.57 -15.93 17.80
N ASP A 113 -7.29 -15.05 17.12
CA ASP A 113 -8.69 -14.79 17.41
C ASP A 113 -9.56 -16.02 17.08
N LYS A 114 -10.45 -16.40 18.01
CA LYS A 114 -11.26 -17.62 17.88
C LYS A 114 -12.23 -17.56 16.71
N MET A 115 -12.77 -16.39 16.39
CA MET A 115 -13.65 -16.20 15.23
C MET A 115 -12.87 -16.48 13.94
N LEU A 116 -11.66 -15.90 13.82
CA LEU A 116 -10.84 -16.06 12.62
C LEU A 116 -10.31 -17.49 12.46
N VAL A 117 -10.03 -18.18 13.57
CA VAL A 117 -9.76 -19.63 13.57
C VAL A 117 -10.95 -20.42 13.03
N GLY A 118 -12.16 -20.12 13.51
CA GLY A 118 -13.39 -20.76 13.02
C GLY A 118 -13.60 -20.56 11.52
N ILE A 119 -13.37 -19.35 11.01
CA ILE A 119 -13.44 -19.04 9.57
C ILE A 119 -12.40 -19.85 8.80
N ALA A 120 -11.13 -19.86 9.24
CA ALA A 120 -10.06 -20.58 8.56
C ALA A 120 -10.36 -22.08 8.44
N LEU A 121 -10.77 -22.70 9.54
CA LEU A 121 -11.11 -24.13 9.57
C LEU A 121 -12.31 -24.46 8.70
N SER A 122 -13.38 -23.64 8.77
CA SER A 122 -14.62 -23.87 8.02
C SER A 122 -14.43 -23.68 6.52
N ALA A 123 -13.64 -22.68 6.13
CA ALA A 123 -13.34 -22.39 4.73
C ALA A 123 -12.24 -23.29 4.14
N GLY A 124 -11.45 -23.98 4.98
CA GLY A 124 -10.25 -24.67 4.53
C GLY A 124 -9.25 -23.74 3.85
N SER A 125 -9.16 -22.48 4.31
CA SER A 125 -8.34 -21.43 3.71
C SER A 125 -7.56 -20.65 4.77
N VAL A 126 -6.43 -20.08 4.37
CA VAL A 126 -5.60 -19.25 5.26
C VAL A 126 -6.33 -17.95 5.57
N VAL A 127 -6.31 -17.55 6.83
CA VAL A 127 -6.85 -16.25 7.28
C VAL A 127 -5.71 -15.45 7.92
N ALA A 128 -5.57 -14.19 7.53
CA ALA A 128 -4.59 -13.25 8.07
C ALA A 128 -5.32 -12.11 8.81
N ASP A 129 -5.10 -11.97 10.11
CA ASP A 129 -5.57 -10.86 10.94
C ASP A 129 -4.49 -9.77 10.99
N LEU A 130 -4.70 -8.66 10.29
CA LEU A 130 -3.79 -7.52 10.28
C LEU A 130 -4.32 -6.42 11.20
N LYS A 131 -3.61 -6.16 12.29
CA LYS A 131 -3.95 -5.10 13.24
C LYS A 131 -3.14 -3.84 13.03
N MET A 132 -3.57 -2.79 13.72
CA MET A 132 -2.90 -1.48 13.75
C MET A 132 -2.93 -0.79 12.39
N VAL A 133 -4.08 -0.77 11.70
CA VAL A 133 -4.32 0.01 10.48
C VAL A 133 -5.34 1.10 10.82
N PRO A 134 -4.97 2.40 10.79
CA PRO A 134 -3.80 3.05 10.18
C PRO A 134 -2.62 3.34 11.14
N ASN A 135 -2.35 2.47 12.10
CA ASN A 135 -1.21 2.59 13.04
C ASN A 135 -1.28 3.74 14.04
N GLN A 136 -2.41 3.87 14.72
CA GLN A 136 -2.78 5.04 15.52
C GLN A 136 -2.68 4.80 17.05
N PRO A 137 -2.71 5.82 17.92
CA PRO A 137 -2.79 7.22 17.57
C PRO A 137 -1.49 7.73 16.98
N LEU A 138 -1.59 8.85 16.26
CA LEU A 138 -0.47 9.60 15.70
C LEU A 138 -0.48 11.04 16.24
N MET A 139 0.70 11.59 16.48
CA MET A 139 0.90 13.00 16.81
C MET A 139 1.47 13.73 15.59
N PHE A 140 0.84 14.84 15.25
CA PHE A 140 1.36 15.78 14.27
C PHE A 140 1.81 17.06 14.99
N PRO A 141 2.97 17.65 14.66
CA PRO A 141 3.52 18.80 15.39
C PRO A 141 2.56 19.97 15.54
N ASP A 142 1.79 20.29 14.50
CA ASP A 142 0.76 21.34 14.48
C ASP A 142 -0.66 20.79 14.70
N GLY A 143 -0.79 19.51 15.05
CA GLY A 143 -2.08 18.85 15.32
C GLY A 143 -2.61 19.03 16.74
N GLY A 144 -1.75 19.47 17.67
CA GLY A 144 -2.06 19.82 19.07
C GLY A 144 -2.46 18.65 19.99
N ARG A 145 -2.94 17.53 19.45
CA ARG A 145 -3.35 16.33 20.20
C ARG A 145 -3.22 15.07 19.36
N PRO A 146 -3.16 13.88 20.00
CA PRO A 146 -3.11 12.62 19.26
C PRO A 146 -4.39 12.44 18.45
N ARG A 147 -4.25 11.88 17.25
CA ARG A 147 -5.37 11.59 16.34
C ARG A 147 -5.50 10.10 16.10
N SER A 148 -6.73 9.66 15.89
CA SER A 148 -7.12 8.29 15.55
C SER A 148 -8.22 8.34 14.48
N GLU A 149 -8.28 7.30 13.65
CA GLU A 149 -9.31 7.02 12.63
C GLU A 149 -9.58 8.28 11.79
N ASP A 150 -10.84 8.69 11.69
CA ASP A 150 -11.31 9.87 10.98
C ASP A 150 -10.58 11.16 11.36
N GLY A 151 -10.06 11.25 12.59
CA GLY A 151 -9.23 12.39 13.00
C GLY A 151 -7.93 12.49 12.20
N ILE A 152 -7.31 11.34 11.90
CA ILE A 152 -6.14 11.29 11.03
C ILE A 152 -6.55 11.61 9.59
N ILE A 153 -7.61 10.95 9.07
CA ILE A 153 -8.11 11.14 7.70
C ILE A 153 -8.45 12.61 7.44
N ALA A 154 -9.19 13.26 8.33
CA ALA A 154 -9.57 14.66 8.18
C ALA A 154 -8.35 15.59 8.20
N TYR A 155 -7.39 15.32 9.10
CA TYR A 155 -6.17 16.11 9.19
C TYR A 155 -5.31 15.98 7.94
N THR A 156 -5.08 14.75 7.47
CA THR A 156 -4.25 14.50 6.29
C THR A 156 -4.92 14.99 5.01
N PHE A 157 -6.24 14.85 4.89
CA PHE A 157 -6.99 15.44 3.78
C PHE A 157 -6.86 16.96 3.76
N SER A 158 -7.00 17.62 4.92
CA SER A 158 -6.79 19.08 5.03
C SER A 158 -5.38 19.50 4.60
N LYS A 159 -4.34 18.71 4.94
CA LYS A 159 -2.97 18.97 4.49
C LYS A 159 -2.81 18.78 2.99
N CYS A 160 -3.40 17.74 2.41
CA CYS A 160 -3.41 17.51 0.97
C CYS A 160 -4.02 18.70 0.22
N VAL A 161 -5.18 19.19 0.66
CA VAL A 161 -5.85 20.34 0.03
C VAL A 161 -5.01 21.62 0.16
N ALA A 162 -4.44 21.87 1.34
CA ALA A 162 -3.67 23.08 1.60
C ALA A 162 -2.31 23.13 0.86
N THR A 163 -1.66 21.97 0.69
CA THR A 163 -0.29 21.90 0.15
C THR A 163 -0.21 21.39 -1.29
N GLY A 164 -1.27 20.72 -1.77
CA GLY A 164 -1.25 19.96 -3.03
C GLY A 164 -0.45 18.65 -2.97
N ASP A 165 0.18 18.32 -1.83
CA ASP A 165 0.94 17.08 -1.67
C ASP A 165 -0.02 15.90 -1.49
N LYS A 166 -0.14 15.10 -2.56
CA LYS A 166 -1.05 13.95 -2.66
C LYS A 166 -0.59 12.73 -1.86
N SER A 167 0.57 12.79 -1.20
CA SER A 167 1.06 11.74 -0.29
C SER A 167 0.62 11.94 1.17
N TRP A 168 -0.18 12.98 1.46
CA TRP A 168 -0.76 13.17 2.78
C TRP A 168 -1.88 12.17 3.12
N PRO A 169 -2.91 11.96 2.27
CA PRO A 169 -4.02 11.08 2.60
C PRO A 169 -3.53 9.64 2.88
N LEU A 170 -4.20 8.98 3.82
CA LEU A 170 -3.98 7.58 4.18
C LEU A 170 -5.30 6.82 4.19
#